data_AF-A0A9D5YZI4-F1
#
_entry.id   AF-A0A9D5YZI4-F1
#
_cell.length_a   1.000
_cell.length_b   1.000
_cell.length_c   1.000
_cell.angle_alpha   90.00
_cell.angle_beta   90.00
_cell.angle_gamma   90.00
#
_symmetry.space_group_name_H-M   'P 1'
#
loop_
_entity.id
_entity.type
_entity.pdbx_description
1 polymer ?
#
loop_
_entity_poly.entity_id
_entity_poly.type
_entity_poly.pdbx_seq_one_letter_code
_entity_poly.pdbx_strand_id
1 'polypeptide(L)'
;MDTHATQIAARGRRTRRSAAVGLALVLSASVLGACSDDGSITIPEMTISTDQLDQLLDDAKAQAEAIGGDVRSLVDSLGSLPADQRAQVEEAVAAAETASQDLEAALDEAATASEDTKAQAEQRVTDARARLDEASAQLQSASEAVRSADETVSSSLDELRQQVEKFSQDVEGATS
;
A
#
# COMPACT_ATOMS: atom_id res chain seq x y z
N MET A 1 42.86 55.46 -28.24
CA MET A 1 42.19 54.79 -29.37
C MET A 1 41.65 53.45 -28.91
N ASP A 2 40.44 53.29 -28.44
CA ASP A 2 39.42 54.13 -27.82
C ASP A 2 38.31 53.14 -27.46
N THR A 3 37.83 53.23 -26.22
CA THR A 3 36.44 53.11 -25.74
C THR A 3 35.41 52.44 -26.66
N HIS A 4 34.63 51.49 -26.14
CA HIS A 4 33.15 51.59 -26.08
C HIS A 4 32.53 50.46 -25.24
N ALA A 5 31.99 50.85 -24.08
CA ALA A 5 30.98 50.11 -23.33
C ALA A 5 29.61 50.22 -24.02
N THR A 6 28.72 49.25 -23.84
CA THR A 6 27.25 49.43 -23.69
C THR A 6 26.59 48.15 -23.17
N GLN A 7 25.94 48.27 -22.02
CA GLN A 7 24.97 47.34 -21.41
C GLN A 7 23.72 47.19 -22.29
N ILE A 8 22.99 46.06 -22.21
CA ILE A 8 21.53 46.09 -22.03
C ILE A 8 21.09 44.90 -21.14
N ALA A 9 20.45 45.24 -20.02
CA ALA A 9 19.71 44.34 -19.16
C ALA A 9 18.32 44.02 -19.75
N ALA A 10 17.84 42.78 -19.61
CA ALA A 10 16.43 42.46 -19.82
C ALA A 10 15.91 41.60 -18.65
N ARG A 11 15.11 42.28 -17.83
CA ARG A 11 14.43 41.82 -16.62
C ARG A 11 13.12 41.15 -17.04
N GLY A 12 13.08 39.82 -17.00
CA GLY A 12 11.87 39.02 -17.28
C GLY A 12 10.92 38.97 -16.09
N ARG A 13 9.81 39.70 -16.18
CA ARG A 13 8.64 39.62 -15.29
C ARG A 13 7.95 38.26 -15.42
N ARG A 14 7.60 37.63 -14.29
CA ARG A 14 6.39 36.79 -14.21
C ARG A 14 5.60 37.15 -12.95
N THR A 15 4.58 37.95 -13.20
CA THR A 15 3.39 38.13 -12.37
C THR A 15 2.58 36.83 -12.33
N ARG A 16 2.21 36.35 -11.13
CA ARG A 16 0.92 35.70 -10.88
C ARG A 16 0.42 36.07 -9.49
N ARG A 17 -0.59 36.94 -9.46
CA ARG A 17 -1.55 37.09 -8.35
C ARG A 17 -2.70 36.12 -8.63
N SER A 18 -3.17 35.40 -7.61
CA SER A 18 -4.55 34.85 -7.47
C SER A 18 -4.60 34.28 -6.05
N ALA A 19 -5.19 35.00 -5.09
CA ALA A 19 -6.61 34.96 -4.72
C ALA A 19 -6.93 33.72 -3.86
N ALA A 20 -6.79 33.87 -2.54
CA ALA A 20 -7.31 32.96 -1.55
C ALA A 20 -8.84 33.12 -1.50
N VAL A 21 -9.56 32.13 -2.01
CA VAL A 21 -11.01 32.00 -1.85
C VAL A 21 -11.21 31.04 -0.68
N GLY A 22 -11.48 31.60 0.50
CA GLY A 22 -11.95 30.83 1.65
C GLY A 22 -13.39 30.41 1.40
N LEU A 23 -13.59 29.11 1.18
CA LEU A 23 -14.93 28.52 1.10
C LEU A 23 -15.30 28.01 2.50
N ALA A 24 -16.18 28.74 3.17
CA ALA A 24 -16.83 28.28 4.40
C ALA A 24 -17.88 27.23 4.03
N LEU A 25 -17.64 25.97 4.39
CA LEU A 25 -18.65 24.90 4.29
C LEU A 25 -19.44 24.86 5.60
N VAL A 26 -20.73 25.19 5.45
CA VAL A 26 -21.77 25.12 6.48
C VAL A 26 -22.03 23.65 6.81
N LEU A 27 -21.87 23.30 8.08
CA LEU A 27 -22.25 22.01 8.68
C LEU A 27 -23.72 21.71 8.38
N SER A 28 -23.96 20.78 7.47
CA SER A 28 -25.29 20.22 7.24
C SER A 28 -25.41 18.97 8.10
N ALA A 29 -26.26 19.05 9.13
CA ALA A 29 -26.68 17.90 9.91
C ALA A 29 -27.52 16.98 9.03
N SER A 30 -26.96 15.84 8.65
CA SER A 30 -27.68 14.78 7.95
C SER A 30 -28.18 13.75 8.96
N VAL A 31 -29.47 13.54 8.87
CA VAL A 31 -30.33 12.63 9.62
C VAL A 31 -29.95 11.15 9.40
N LEU A 32 -30.22 10.38 10.45
CA LEU A 32 -30.17 8.92 10.56
C LEU A 32 -30.38 8.17 9.23
N GLY A 33 -29.38 7.38 8.85
CA GLY A 33 -29.46 6.43 7.75
C GLY A 33 -30.52 5.38 8.02
N ALA A 34 -31.53 5.36 7.15
CA ALA A 34 -32.44 4.24 7.00
C ALA A 34 -31.70 3.07 6.34
N CYS A 35 -31.75 1.88 6.96
CA CYS A 35 -31.45 0.63 6.27
C CYS A 35 -32.38 0.52 5.05
N SER A 36 -31.81 0.56 3.85
CA SER A 36 -32.53 0.20 2.64
C SER A 36 -32.48 -1.32 2.50
N ASP A 37 -33.63 -1.94 2.22
CA ASP A 37 -33.90 -3.38 2.09
C ASP A 37 -33.20 -4.05 0.87
N ASP A 38 -32.13 -3.43 0.35
CA ASP A 38 -31.35 -3.87 -0.81
C ASP A 38 -29.93 -4.32 -0.41
N GLY A 39 -29.58 -4.31 0.88
CA GLY A 39 -28.26 -4.71 1.37
C GLY A 39 -27.14 -3.71 1.11
N SER A 40 -27.40 -2.61 0.39
CA SER A 40 -26.40 -1.56 0.17
C SER A 40 -26.28 -0.63 1.38
N ILE A 41 -25.11 -0.62 2.02
CA ILE A 41 -24.73 0.33 3.06
C ILE A 41 -24.20 1.61 2.37
N THR A 42 -24.97 2.70 2.47
CA THR A 42 -24.53 4.02 1.96
C THR A 42 -23.78 4.75 3.07
N ILE A 43 -22.44 4.78 2.99
CA ILE A 43 -21.56 5.55 3.88
C ILE A 43 -21.14 6.84 3.17
N PRO A 44 -21.16 8.01 3.84
CA PRO A 44 -20.40 9.16 3.36
C PRO A 44 -18.90 8.83 3.38
N GLU A 45 -18.28 8.77 2.19
CA GLU A 45 -16.84 8.57 1.85
C GLU A 45 -16.31 7.15 1.57
N MET A 46 -17.07 6.05 1.73
CA MET A 46 -16.68 4.75 1.14
C MET A 46 -17.94 3.93 0.82
N THR A 47 -18.35 3.91 -0.45
CA THR A 47 -19.44 3.05 -0.93
C THR A 47 -18.91 1.68 -1.32
N ILE A 48 -18.50 0.87 -0.34
CA ILE A 48 -18.19 -0.54 -0.59
C ILE A 48 -19.48 -1.34 -0.43
N SER A 49 -19.88 -2.03 -1.50
CA SER A 49 -21.01 -2.98 -1.43
C SER A 49 -20.53 -4.28 -0.74
N THR A 50 -21.40 -4.98 -0.01
CA THR A 50 -21.03 -6.25 0.67
C THR A 50 -20.40 -7.26 -0.29
N ASP A 51 -20.91 -7.38 -1.52
CA ASP A 51 -20.33 -8.27 -2.54
C ASP A 51 -18.89 -7.89 -2.95
N GLN A 52 -18.55 -6.59 -2.94
CA GLN A 52 -17.19 -6.12 -3.26
C GLN A 52 -16.23 -6.41 -2.11
N LEU A 53 -16.72 -6.38 -0.88
CA LEU A 53 -15.95 -6.72 0.30
C LEU A 53 -15.66 -8.21 0.38
N ASP A 54 -16.66 -9.05 0.08
CA ASP A 54 -16.48 -10.50 0.01
C ASP A 54 -15.47 -10.87 -1.08
N GLN A 55 -15.56 -10.24 -2.25
CA GLN A 55 -14.59 -10.45 -3.32
C GLN A 55 -13.17 -9.99 -2.92
N LEU A 56 -13.05 -8.83 -2.27
CA LEU A 56 -11.76 -8.34 -1.79
C LEU A 56 -11.14 -9.31 -0.77
N LEU A 57 -11.95 -9.87 0.13
CA LEU A 57 -11.48 -10.82 1.13
C LEU A 57 -10.99 -12.13 0.48
N ASP A 58 -11.74 -12.66 -0.49
CA ASP A 58 -11.34 -13.85 -1.25
C ASP A 58 -10.04 -13.59 -2.04
N ASP A 59 -9.93 -12.44 -2.70
CA ASP A 59 -8.73 -12.04 -3.44
C ASP A 59 -7.53 -11.83 -2.49
N ALA A 60 -7.74 -11.21 -1.33
CA ALA A 60 -6.73 -10.98 -0.31
C ALA A 60 -6.18 -12.30 0.24
N LYS A 61 -7.07 -13.24 0.53
CA LYS A 61 -6.70 -14.58 1.00
C LYS A 61 -5.92 -15.36 -0.05
N ALA A 62 -6.37 -15.34 -1.30
CA ALA A 62 -5.65 -15.98 -2.40
C ALA A 62 -4.24 -15.38 -2.58
N GLN A 63 -4.10 -14.05 -2.42
CA GLN A 63 -2.80 -13.38 -2.46
C GLN A 63 -1.91 -13.75 -1.27
N ALA A 64 -2.43 -13.80 -0.05
CA ALA A 64 -1.68 -14.23 1.12
C ALA A 64 -1.20 -15.68 1.02
N GLU A 65 -2.04 -16.59 0.49
CA GLU A 65 -1.67 -17.98 0.23
C GLU A 65 -0.56 -18.11 -0.83
N ALA A 66 -0.66 -17.34 -1.92
CA ALA A 66 0.36 -17.31 -2.97
C ALA A 66 1.71 -16.81 -2.43
N ILE A 67 1.70 -15.68 -1.71
CA ILE A 67 2.87 -15.11 -1.03
C ILE A 67 3.49 -16.14 -0.09
N GLY A 68 2.68 -16.83 0.73
CA GLY A 68 3.17 -17.88 1.64
C GLY A 68 3.80 -19.08 0.92
N GLY A 69 3.31 -19.43 -0.27
CA GLY A 69 3.91 -20.45 -1.13
C GLY A 69 5.28 -20.05 -1.66
N ASP A 70 5.38 -18.83 -2.18
CA ASP A 70 6.62 -18.28 -2.73
C ASP A 70 7.70 -18.07 -1.66
N VAL A 71 7.30 -17.57 -0.48
CA VAL A 71 8.13 -17.48 0.73
C VAL A 71 8.79 -18.83 1.03
N ARG A 72 8.00 -19.91 1.02
CA ARG A 72 8.48 -21.25 1.38
C ARG A 72 9.48 -21.79 0.35
N SER A 73 9.16 -21.62 -0.94
CA SER A 73 10.05 -21.98 -2.05
C SER A 73 11.37 -21.20 -2.01
N LEU A 74 11.30 -19.91 -1.66
CA LEU A 74 12.44 -19.03 -1.57
C LEU A 74 13.37 -19.44 -0.42
N VAL A 75 12.82 -19.71 0.77
CA VAL A 75 13.58 -20.19 1.94
C VAL A 75 14.33 -21.49 1.64
N ASP A 76 13.70 -22.43 0.94
CA ASP A 76 14.34 -23.69 0.52
C ASP A 76 15.51 -23.47 -0.46
N SER A 77 15.51 -22.35 -1.17
CA SER A 77 16.50 -22.02 -2.21
C SER A 77 17.72 -21.23 -1.70
N LEU A 78 17.74 -20.81 -0.42
CA LEU A 78 18.79 -19.91 0.11
C LEU A 78 20.13 -20.59 0.43
N GLY A 79 20.28 -21.89 0.18
CA GLY A 79 21.41 -22.69 0.65
C GLY A 79 22.80 -22.27 0.14
N SER A 80 22.87 -21.49 -0.92
CA SER A 80 24.11 -20.95 -1.53
C SER A 80 24.57 -19.61 -0.94
N LEU A 81 23.70 -18.91 -0.19
CA LEU A 81 23.98 -17.56 0.26
C LEU A 81 24.90 -17.51 1.49
N PRO A 82 25.75 -16.46 1.61
CA PRO A 82 26.40 -16.11 2.86
C PRO A 82 25.39 -15.98 4.00
N ALA A 83 25.76 -16.40 5.21
CA ALA A 83 24.85 -16.45 6.36
C ALA A 83 24.17 -15.11 6.66
N ASP A 84 24.89 -13.99 6.55
CA ASP A 84 24.34 -12.66 6.80
C ASP A 84 23.32 -12.23 5.74
N GLN A 85 23.57 -12.57 4.47
CA GLN A 85 22.66 -12.31 3.36
C GLN A 85 21.41 -13.20 3.45
N ARG A 86 21.61 -14.48 3.79
CA ARG A 86 20.50 -15.40 4.04
C ARG A 86 19.60 -14.89 5.16
N ALA A 87 20.17 -14.46 6.29
CA ALA A 87 19.38 -13.94 7.41
C ALA A 87 18.56 -12.70 7.01
N GLN A 88 19.16 -11.79 6.23
CA GLN A 88 18.45 -10.61 5.72
C GLN A 88 17.30 -10.99 4.78
N VAL A 89 17.51 -11.99 3.92
CA VAL A 89 16.46 -12.52 3.04
C VAL A 89 15.35 -13.19 3.85
N GLU A 90 15.69 -14.06 4.79
CA GLU A 90 14.73 -14.73 5.67
C GLU A 90 13.88 -13.71 6.46
N GLU A 91 14.48 -12.63 6.96
CA GLU A 91 13.79 -11.55 7.68
C GLU A 91 12.80 -10.80 6.77
N ALA A 92 13.24 -10.38 5.57
CA ALA A 92 12.39 -9.66 4.63
C ALA A 92 11.20 -10.51 4.15
N VAL A 93 11.46 -11.79 3.90
CA VAL A 93 10.46 -12.76 3.46
C VAL A 93 9.44 -13.04 4.59
N ALA A 94 9.91 -13.21 5.83
CA ALA A 94 9.03 -13.37 6.98
C ALA A 94 8.19 -12.11 7.27
N ALA A 95 8.75 -10.91 7.05
CA ALA A 95 8.02 -9.66 7.17
C ALA A 95 6.89 -9.57 6.13
N ALA A 96 7.14 -9.98 4.89
CA ALA A 96 6.14 -10.03 3.83
C ALA A 96 5.00 -11.01 4.13
N GLU A 97 5.32 -12.22 4.60
CA GLU A 97 4.32 -13.21 5.01
C GLU A 97 3.45 -12.68 6.16
N THR A 98 4.09 -12.12 7.20
CA THR A 98 3.40 -11.57 8.37
C THR A 98 2.49 -10.41 7.99
N ALA A 99 2.98 -9.47 7.19
CA ALA A 99 2.21 -8.31 6.74
C ALA A 99 0.99 -8.72 5.89
N SER A 100 1.14 -9.75 5.06
CA SER A 100 0.04 -10.28 4.23
C SER A 100 -1.05 -10.93 5.09
N GLN A 101 -0.66 -11.73 6.09
CA GLN A 101 -1.59 -12.34 7.04
C GLN A 101 -2.28 -11.30 7.93
N ASP A 102 -1.55 -10.27 8.38
CA ASP A 102 -2.11 -9.16 9.15
C ASP A 102 -3.17 -8.39 8.34
N LEU A 103 -2.93 -8.19 7.03
CA LEU A 103 -3.90 -7.54 6.16
C LEU A 103 -5.14 -8.39 5.94
N GLU A 104 -4.98 -9.69 5.65
CA GLU A 104 -6.11 -10.62 5.55
C GLU A 104 -6.97 -10.58 6.82
N ALA A 105 -6.35 -10.68 7.99
CA ALA A 105 -7.05 -10.63 9.27
C ALA A 105 -7.75 -9.27 9.49
N ALA A 106 -7.10 -8.16 9.13
CA ALA A 106 -7.69 -6.84 9.24
C ALA A 106 -8.90 -6.65 8.31
N LEU A 107 -8.87 -7.22 7.11
CA LEU A 107 -9.99 -7.20 6.17
C LEU A 107 -11.17 -8.06 6.67
N ASP A 108 -10.90 -9.24 7.23
CA ASP A 108 -11.93 -10.09 7.86
C ASP A 108 -12.59 -9.40 9.07
N GLU A 109 -11.78 -8.74 9.91
CA GLU A 109 -12.28 -7.91 11.01
C GLU A 109 -13.13 -6.74 10.50
N ALA A 110 -12.72 -6.09 9.41
CA ALA A 110 -13.49 -5.00 8.79
C ALA A 110 -14.82 -5.49 8.21
N ALA A 111 -14.85 -6.69 7.61
CA ALA A 111 -16.05 -7.29 7.05
C ALA A 111 -17.09 -7.68 8.11
N THR A 112 -16.64 -8.02 9.31
CA THR A 112 -17.51 -8.44 10.42
C THR A 112 -17.73 -7.32 11.46
N ALA A 113 -17.14 -6.14 11.26
CA ALA A 113 -17.23 -5.03 12.20
C ALA A 113 -18.66 -4.47 12.33
N SER A 114 -19.06 -4.19 13.57
CA SER A 114 -20.27 -3.41 13.86
C SER A 114 -19.99 -1.91 13.77
N GLU A 115 -21.03 -1.07 13.73
CA GLU A 115 -20.87 0.40 13.66
C GLU A 115 -19.95 0.96 14.77
N ASP A 116 -20.04 0.40 15.99
CA ASP A 116 -19.21 0.80 17.14
C ASP A 116 -17.72 0.41 17.01
N THR A 117 -17.38 -0.60 16.21
CA THR A 117 -16.00 -1.11 16.05
C THR A 117 -15.41 -0.79 14.68
N LYS A 118 -16.22 -0.24 13.76
CA LYS A 118 -15.85 0.03 12.37
C LYS A 118 -14.58 0.88 12.23
N ALA A 119 -14.50 1.99 12.96
CA ALA A 119 -13.34 2.88 12.92
C ALA A 119 -12.05 2.18 13.40
N GLN A 120 -12.16 1.25 14.36
CA GLN A 120 -11.00 0.47 14.80
C GLN A 120 -10.56 -0.54 13.74
N ALA A 121 -11.50 -1.20 13.06
CA ALA A 121 -11.19 -2.14 11.99
C ALA A 121 -10.55 -1.43 10.77
N GLU A 122 -11.07 -0.26 10.38
CA GLU A 122 -10.47 0.58 9.33
C GLU A 122 -9.03 1.01 9.66
N GLN A 123 -8.77 1.35 10.93
CA GLN A 123 -7.42 1.65 11.39
C GLN A 123 -6.50 0.42 11.27
N ARG A 124 -6.99 -0.78 11.61
CA ARG A 124 -6.19 -2.01 11.46
C ARG A 124 -5.84 -2.30 10.00
N VAL A 125 -6.79 -2.10 9.08
CA VAL A 125 -6.51 -2.25 7.64
C VAL A 125 -5.43 -1.26 7.21
N THR A 126 -5.54 0.00 7.64
CA THR A 126 -4.52 1.03 7.35
C THR A 126 -3.14 0.66 7.90
N ASP A 127 -3.08 0.20 9.14
CA ASP A 127 -1.83 -0.22 9.78
C ASP A 127 -1.22 -1.45 9.08
N ALA A 128 -2.04 -2.42 8.68
CA ALA A 128 -1.59 -3.61 7.96
C ALA A 128 -1.07 -3.28 6.56
N ARG A 129 -1.71 -2.34 5.84
CA ARG A 129 -1.20 -1.82 4.56
C ARG A 129 0.16 -1.16 4.73
N ALA A 130 0.35 -0.34 5.76
CA ALA A 130 1.65 0.25 6.05
C ALA A 130 2.74 -0.80 6.31
N ARG A 131 2.38 -1.96 6.91
CA ARG A 131 3.31 -3.08 7.09
C ARG A 131 3.66 -3.76 5.77
N LEU A 132 2.74 -3.86 4.82
CA LEU A 132 3.02 -4.39 3.48
C LEU A 132 3.97 -3.49 2.71
N ASP A 133 3.77 -2.17 2.79
CA ASP A 133 4.67 -1.21 2.14
C ASP A 133 6.09 -1.30 2.72
N GLU A 134 6.21 -1.42 4.04
CA GLU A 134 7.49 -1.65 4.72
C GLU A 134 8.12 -2.99 4.31
N ALA A 135 7.34 -4.07 4.24
CA ALA A 135 7.81 -5.36 3.77
C ALA A 135 8.28 -5.32 2.30
N SER A 136 7.58 -4.59 1.43
CA SER A 136 7.98 -4.34 0.03
C SER A 136 9.36 -3.67 -0.03
N ALA A 137 9.60 -2.66 0.82
CA ALA A 137 10.89 -1.99 0.92
C ALA A 137 12.02 -2.91 1.45
N GLN A 138 11.70 -3.78 2.42
CA GLN A 138 12.65 -4.78 2.93
C GLN A 138 13.00 -5.83 1.87
N LEU A 139 12.02 -6.32 1.12
CA LEU A 139 12.23 -7.26 0.00
C LEU A 139 13.11 -6.64 -1.09
N GLN A 140 12.90 -5.35 -1.42
CA GLN A 140 13.77 -4.63 -2.35
C GLN A 140 15.21 -4.57 -1.82
N SER A 141 15.38 -4.21 -0.55
CA SER A 141 16.71 -4.09 0.07
C SER A 141 17.43 -5.44 0.09
N ALA A 142 16.72 -6.53 0.39
CA ALA A 142 17.25 -7.89 0.36
C ALA A 142 17.61 -8.33 -1.07
N SER A 143 16.74 -8.06 -2.06
CA SER A 143 16.99 -8.33 -3.48
C SER A 143 18.27 -7.65 -3.96
N GLU A 144 18.44 -6.36 -3.66
CA GLU A 144 19.64 -5.59 -4.02
C GLU A 144 20.91 -6.14 -3.36
N ALA A 145 20.82 -6.56 -2.10
CA ALA A 145 21.95 -7.13 -1.35
C ALA A 145 22.43 -8.47 -1.92
N VAL A 146 21.52 -9.30 -2.43
CA VAL A 146 21.86 -10.64 -2.93
C VAL A 146 22.02 -10.72 -4.44
N ARG A 147 21.64 -9.69 -5.20
CA ARG A 147 21.71 -9.65 -6.69
C ARG A 147 23.07 -10.04 -7.27
N SER A 148 24.16 -9.71 -6.58
CA SER A 148 25.52 -10.07 -7.04
C SER A 148 25.97 -11.47 -6.64
N ALA A 149 25.33 -12.07 -5.64
CA ALA A 149 25.64 -13.38 -5.10
C ALA A 149 24.79 -14.48 -5.75
N ASP A 150 23.49 -14.22 -5.94
CA ASP A 150 22.53 -15.16 -6.52
C ASP A 150 21.43 -14.41 -7.28
N GLU A 151 21.51 -14.46 -8.62
CA GLU A 151 20.53 -13.80 -9.50
C GLU A 151 19.13 -14.42 -9.34
N THR A 152 19.06 -15.74 -9.13
CA THR A 152 17.79 -16.47 -9.01
C THR A 152 17.05 -16.00 -7.77
N VAL A 153 17.73 -15.97 -6.62
CA VAL A 153 17.13 -15.48 -5.37
C VAL A 153 16.72 -14.01 -5.49
N SER A 154 17.55 -13.17 -6.13
CA SER A 154 17.18 -11.76 -6.33
C SER A 154 15.95 -11.58 -7.22
N SER A 155 15.79 -12.40 -8.27
CA SER A 155 14.62 -12.38 -9.14
C SER A 155 13.36 -12.81 -8.38
N SER A 156 13.45 -13.88 -7.59
CA SER A 156 12.32 -14.34 -6.77
C SER A 156 11.92 -13.33 -5.70
N LEU A 157 12.87 -12.60 -5.12
CA LEU A 157 12.58 -11.49 -4.21
C LEU A 157 11.89 -10.31 -4.92
N ASP A 158 12.34 -9.97 -6.13
CA ASP A 158 11.71 -8.93 -6.95
C ASP A 158 10.28 -9.32 -7.37
N GLU A 159 10.03 -10.60 -7.64
CA GLU A 159 8.68 -11.15 -7.91
C GLU A 159 7.79 -11.11 -6.67
N LEU A 160 8.29 -11.56 -5.51
CA LEU A 160 7.56 -11.51 -4.24
C LEU A 160 7.19 -10.08 -3.87
N ARG A 161 8.12 -9.13 -4.04
CA ARG A 161 7.87 -7.70 -3.83
C ARG A 161 6.73 -7.19 -4.71
N GLN A 162 6.75 -7.53 -6.00
CA GLN A 162 5.70 -7.09 -6.93
C GLN A 162 4.31 -7.63 -6.53
N GLN A 163 4.24 -8.84 -5.98
CA GLN A 163 2.99 -9.40 -5.46
C GLN A 163 2.52 -8.66 -4.20
N VAL A 164 3.41 -8.40 -3.24
CA VAL A 164 3.10 -7.61 -2.04
C VAL A 164 2.61 -6.20 -2.39
N GLU A 165 3.29 -5.54 -3.34
CA GLU A 165 2.91 -4.20 -3.83
C GLU A 165 1.53 -4.22 -4.50
N LYS A 166 1.29 -5.23 -5.35
CA LYS A 166 0.00 -5.42 -6.00
C LYS A 166 -1.11 -5.66 -4.97
N PHE A 167 -0.85 -6.43 -3.92
CA PHE A 167 -1.82 -6.67 -2.86
C PHE A 167 -2.19 -5.37 -2.15
N SER A 168 -1.21 -4.55 -1.79
CA SER A 168 -1.45 -3.22 -1.19
C SER A 168 -2.29 -2.31 -2.10
N GLN A 169 -2.01 -2.31 -3.40
CA GLN A 169 -2.74 -1.52 -4.40
C GLN A 169 -4.17 -2.01 -4.65
N ASP A 170 -4.39 -3.33 -4.69
CA ASP A 170 -5.71 -3.91 -4.87
C ASP A 170 -6.63 -3.54 -3.69
N VAL A 171 -6.10 -3.55 -2.46
CA VAL A 171 -6.84 -3.06 -1.28
C VAL A 171 -7.07 -1.55 -1.34
N GLU A 172 -6.10 -0.75 -1.78
CA GLU A 172 -6.31 0.70 -1.96
C GLU A 172 -7.45 1.00 -2.92
N GLY A 173 -7.46 0.31 -4.06
CA GLY A 173 -8.46 0.50 -5.10
C GLY A 173 -9.85 0.08 -4.64
N ALA A 174 -9.95 -0.93 -3.78
CA ALA A 174 -11.22 -1.38 -3.21
C ALA A 174 -11.70 -0.51 -2.03
N THR A 175 -10.80 0.26 -1.41
CA THR A 175 -11.10 1.10 -0.24
C THR A 175 -11.12 2.61 -0.55
N SER A 176 -10.99 3.02 -1.82
CA SER A 176 -11.05 4.43 -2.27
C SER A 176 -12.39 4.85 -2.85
#